data_AF-W1WCK8-F1
#
_entry.id   AF-W1WCK8-F1
#
_cell.length_a   1.000
_cell.length_b   1.000
_cell.length_c   1.000
_cell.angle_alpha   90.00
_cell.angle_beta   90.00
_cell.angle_gamma   90.00
#
_symmetry.space_group_name_H-M   'P 1'
#
loop_
_entity.id
_entity.type
_entity.pdbx_description
1 polymer ?
#
loop_
_entity_poly.entity_id
_entity_poly.type
_entity_poly.pdbx_seq_one_letter_code
_entity_poly.pdbx_strand_id
1 'polypeptide(L)'
;MAHYEPIYTRNINEADEYCTDRILRGYCGAWFSGITGTKVDSLDCDLIDGLAKLHPNWQIVVEADGAKEKWLKAPKTTEPVIPSLTKTTIGLVNLQMLGAPLDDEHVHNIELVQDIVKRDMGAIVTPRMLADLVLHKQGLFQYSKGKKILFCTGYETVQHRIIDDFIDHIVDSDISDIILADGYKASCEIRRIIQCR
;
A
#
# COMPACT_ATOMS: atom_id res chain seq x y z
N MET A 1 -17.04 -14.92 8.33
CA MET A 1 -16.09 -14.68 7.22
C MET A 1 -16.74 -13.67 6.29
N ALA A 2 -16.02 -12.66 5.80
CA ALA A 2 -16.57 -11.78 4.79
C ALA A 2 -16.79 -12.57 3.50
N HIS A 3 -18.06 -12.82 3.15
CA HIS A 3 -18.44 -13.51 1.92
C HIS A 3 -18.31 -12.54 0.76
N TYR A 4 -17.10 -12.26 0.28
CA TYR A 4 -16.88 -11.16 -0.67
C TYR A 4 -17.55 -11.30 -2.04
N GLU A 5 -18.00 -12.52 -2.42
CA GLU A 5 -18.70 -12.85 -3.68
C GLU A 5 -18.52 -11.77 -4.76
N PRO A 6 -17.35 -11.68 -5.39
CA PRO A 6 -17.07 -10.58 -6.30
C PRO A 6 -17.92 -10.63 -7.58
N ILE A 7 -18.25 -9.46 -8.11
CA ILE A 7 -18.74 -9.31 -9.49
C ILE A 7 -17.56 -9.08 -10.44
N TYR A 8 -17.65 -9.71 -11.62
CA TYR A 8 -16.65 -9.61 -12.69
C TYR A 8 -17.28 -8.98 -13.91
N THR A 9 -17.09 -7.67 -14.10
CA THR A 9 -17.68 -6.93 -15.21
C THR A 9 -16.90 -5.66 -15.49
N ARG A 10 -16.93 -5.19 -16.74
CA ARG A 10 -16.47 -3.85 -17.12
C ARG A 10 -17.62 -2.85 -17.23
N ASN A 11 -18.85 -3.29 -16.99
CA ASN A 11 -20.04 -2.46 -17.03
C ASN A 11 -20.26 -1.82 -15.65
N ILE A 12 -20.06 -0.50 -15.58
CA ILE A 12 -20.23 0.25 -14.33
C ILE A 12 -21.66 0.15 -13.77
N ASN A 13 -22.68 0.03 -14.61
CA ASN A 13 -24.07 -0.04 -14.13
C ASN A 13 -24.34 -1.37 -13.41
N GLU A 14 -23.82 -2.47 -13.94
CA GLU A 14 -23.91 -3.79 -13.28
C GLU A 14 -23.14 -3.80 -11.95
N ALA A 15 -21.94 -3.20 -11.94
CA ALA A 15 -21.14 -3.09 -10.73
C ALA A 15 -21.81 -2.21 -9.67
N ASP A 16 -22.42 -1.09 -10.08
CA ASP A 16 -23.16 -0.17 -9.23
C ASP A 16 -24.37 -0.86 -8.57
N GLU A 17 -25.23 -1.48 -9.37
CA GLU A 17 -26.40 -2.22 -8.88
C GLU A 17 -25.98 -3.30 -7.88
N TYR A 18 -24.96 -4.08 -8.24
CA TYR A 18 -24.42 -5.14 -7.39
C TYR A 18 -23.86 -4.60 -6.07
N CYS A 19 -22.93 -3.64 -6.11
CA CYS A 19 -22.31 -3.09 -4.92
C CYS A 19 -23.34 -2.39 -4.02
N THR A 20 -24.34 -1.72 -4.60
CA THR A 20 -25.42 -1.08 -3.86
C THR A 20 -26.25 -2.10 -3.08
N ASP A 21 -26.73 -3.18 -3.73
CA ASP A 21 -27.49 -4.25 -3.04
C ASP A 21 -26.67 -4.88 -1.90
N ARG A 22 -25.39 -5.15 -2.16
CA ARG A 22 -24.46 -5.72 -1.17
C ARG A 22 -24.30 -4.83 0.06
N ILE A 23 -24.06 -3.53 -0.13
CA ILE A 23 -23.90 -2.56 0.95
C ILE A 23 -25.20 -2.39 1.74
N LEU A 24 -26.36 -2.35 1.07
CA LEU A 24 -27.67 -2.27 1.73
C LEU A 24 -27.97 -3.48 2.62
N ARG A 25 -27.41 -4.64 2.30
CA ARG A 25 -27.48 -5.86 3.12
C ARG A 25 -26.42 -5.95 4.21
N GLY A 26 -25.58 -4.92 4.35
CA GLY A 26 -24.51 -4.87 5.36
C GLY A 26 -23.24 -5.63 4.96
N TYR A 27 -23.05 -5.93 3.67
CA TYR A 27 -21.84 -6.57 3.15
C TYR A 27 -20.94 -5.60 2.39
N CYS A 28 -19.67 -5.98 2.22
CA CYS A 28 -18.80 -5.32 1.26
C CYS A 28 -19.15 -5.77 -0.18
N GLY A 29 -19.09 -4.83 -1.12
CA GLY A 29 -19.02 -5.13 -2.56
C GLY A 29 -17.56 -5.38 -2.96
N ALA A 30 -17.33 -6.36 -3.83
CA ALA A 30 -16.04 -6.60 -4.46
C ALA A 30 -16.23 -6.63 -5.98
N TRP A 31 -15.43 -5.85 -6.70
CA TRP A 31 -15.57 -5.64 -8.14
C TRP A 31 -14.21 -5.77 -8.83
N PHE A 32 -14.17 -6.62 -9.86
CA PHE A 32 -13.01 -6.81 -10.73
C PHE A 32 -13.45 -6.82 -12.20
N SER A 33 -12.51 -6.66 -13.14
CA SER A 33 -12.85 -6.71 -14.57
C SER A 33 -12.95 -8.14 -15.12
N GLY A 34 -12.32 -9.11 -14.44
CA GLY A 34 -12.23 -10.50 -14.87
C GLY A 34 -11.39 -11.37 -13.92
N ILE A 35 -11.18 -12.63 -14.31
CA ILE A 35 -10.26 -13.57 -13.67
C ILE A 35 -9.42 -14.23 -14.75
N THR A 36 -8.10 -14.17 -14.60
CA THR A 36 -7.14 -14.91 -15.41
C THR A 36 -6.39 -15.91 -14.54
N GLY A 37 -6.73 -17.20 -14.70
CA GLY A 37 -6.16 -18.27 -13.87
C GLY A 37 -6.57 -18.13 -12.40
N THR A 38 -5.61 -17.88 -11.52
CA THR A 38 -5.85 -17.65 -10.07
C THR A 38 -5.81 -16.18 -9.68
N LYS A 39 -5.67 -15.26 -10.65
CA LYS A 39 -5.58 -13.82 -10.40
C LYS A 39 -6.81 -13.10 -10.93
N VAL A 40 -7.21 -12.06 -10.22
CA VAL A 40 -8.23 -11.12 -10.67
C VAL A 40 -7.60 -10.10 -11.62
N ASP A 41 -8.35 -9.68 -12.62
CA ASP A 41 -7.94 -8.64 -13.56
C ASP A 41 -8.32 -7.25 -13.01
N SER A 42 -7.39 -6.31 -13.13
CA SER A 42 -7.56 -4.94 -12.63
C SER A 42 -8.66 -4.17 -13.36
N LEU A 43 -9.23 -3.18 -12.69
CA LEU A 43 -10.14 -2.20 -13.27
C LEU A 43 -9.38 -0.97 -13.77
N ASP A 44 -9.89 -0.33 -14.81
CA ASP A 44 -9.40 0.97 -15.26
C ASP A 44 -9.73 2.04 -14.21
N CYS A 45 -8.83 3.01 -14.01
CA CYS A 45 -9.04 4.10 -13.05
C CYS A 45 -10.32 4.90 -13.33
N ASP A 46 -10.71 5.06 -14.59
CA ASP A 46 -11.91 5.81 -14.97
C ASP A 46 -13.19 5.14 -14.47
N LEU A 47 -13.22 3.81 -14.39
CA LEU A 47 -14.36 3.05 -13.84
C LEU A 47 -14.46 3.24 -12.33
N ILE A 48 -13.32 3.20 -11.63
CA ILE A 48 -13.25 3.43 -10.19
C ILE A 48 -13.66 4.86 -9.84
N ASP A 49 -13.12 5.84 -10.59
CA ASP A 49 -13.46 7.25 -10.43
C ASP A 49 -14.94 7.52 -10.77
N GLY A 50 -15.49 6.82 -11.76
CA GLY A 50 -16.92 6.84 -12.08
C GLY A 50 -17.78 6.41 -10.90
N LEU A 51 -17.46 5.26 -10.28
CA LEU A 51 -18.21 4.74 -9.14
C LEU A 51 -18.08 5.65 -7.92
N ALA A 52 -16.89 6.21 -7.67
CA ALA A 52 -16.67 7.19 -6.61
C ALA A 52 -17.49 8.48 -6.78
N LYS A 53 -17.75 8.90 -8.04
CA LYS A 53 -18.63 10.06 -8.33
C LYS A 53 -20.10 9.74 -8.10
N LEU A 54 -20.55 8.55 -8.47
CA LEU A 54 -21.93 8.10 -8.24
C LEU A 54 -22.23 7.97 -6.75
N HIS A 55 -21.24 7.49 -5.97
CA HIS A 55 -21.37 7.24 -4.54
C HIS A 55 -20.32 7.98 -3.71
N PRO A 56 -20.46 9.32 -3.52
CA PRO A 56 -19.45 10.13 -2.83
C PRO A 56 -19.23 9.76 -1.35
N ASN A 57 -20.17 9.01 -0.76
CA ASN A 57 -20.13 8.57 0.63
C ASN A 57 -19.58 7.15 0.81
N TRP A 58 -19.29 6.41 -0.27
CA TRP A 58 -18.69 5.09 -0.15
C TRP A 58 -17.21 5.16 0.19
N GLN A 59 -16.74 4.17 0.94
CA GLN A 59 -15.32 3.92 1.14
C GLN A 59 -14.88 2.86 0.13
N ILE A 60 -14.14 3.30 -0.89
CA ILE A 60 -13.60 2.41 -1.92
C ILE A 60 -12.11 2.19 -1.61
N VAL A 61 -11.71 0.93 -1.47
CA VAL A 61 -10.32 0.52 -1.23
C VAL A 61 -9.81 -0.18 -2.48
N VAL A 62 -8.65 0.27 -2.98
CA VAL A 62 -8.01 -0.26 -4.18
C VAL A 62 -6.60 -0.71 -3.84
N GLU A 63 -6.27 -1.96 -4.15
CA GLU A 63 -4.87 -2.43 -4.16
C GLU A 63 -4.21 -1.94 -5.45
N ALA A 64 -3.27 -0.99 -5.34
CA ALA A 64 -2.71 -0.28 -6.49
C ALA A 64 -1.37 -0.85 -6.98
N ASP A 65 -0.74 -1.75 -6.21
CA ASP A 65 0.54 -2.36 -6.57
C ASP A 65 0.74 -3.78 -6.02
N GLY A 66 1.45 -4.60 -6.78
CA GLY A 66 1.74 -5.98 -6.42
C GLY A 66 3.13 -6.13 -5.79
N ALA A 67 3.22 -6.13 -4.45
CA ALA A 67 4.50 -6.37 -3.76
C ALA A 67 4.99 -7.84 -3.83
N LYS A 68 4.14 -8.77 -4.30
CA LYS A 68 4.36 -10.23 -4.23
C LYS A 68 4.71 -10.72 -2.82
N GLU A 69 4.02 -10.20 -1.81
CA GLU A 69 4.25 -10.51 -0.38
C GLU A 69 5.67 -10.21 0.12
N LYS A 70 6.41 -9.35 -0.57
CA LYS A 70 7.72 -8.89 -0.12
C LYS A 70 7.59 -7.69 0.83
N TRP A 71 8.55 -7.54 1.72
CA TRP A 71 8.55 -6.55 2.81
C TRP A 71 8.80 -5.12 2.36
N LEU A 72 9.58 -4.97 1.29
CA LEU A 72 10.00 -3.69 0.73
C LEU A 72 9.81 -3.69 -0.78
N LYS A 73 9.55 -2.51 -1.36
CA LYS A 73 9.46 -2.35 -2.81
C LYS A 73 9.82 -0.95 -3.27
N ALA A 74 10.28 -0.86 -4.52
CA ALA A 74 10.24 0.36 -5.31
C ALA A 74 9.30 0.17 -6.52
N PRO A 75 8.30 1.05 -6.73
CA PRO A 75 7.44 0.98 -7.91
C PRO A 75 8.22 1.23 -9.21
N LYS A 76 7.81 0.58 -10.30
CA LYS A 76 8.30 0.89 -11.65
C LYS A 76 7.70 2.20 -12.13
N THR A 77 8.24 2.84 -13.18
CA THR A 77 7.65 4.07 -13.73
C THR A 77 6.24 3.90 -14.30
N THR A 78 5.82 2.68 -14.60
CA THR A 78 4.48 2.32 -15.07
C THR A 78 3.48 2.04 -13.94
N GLU A 79 3.92 2.02 -12.67
CA GLU A 79 3.13 1.66 -11.49
C GLU A 79 3.44 2.61 -10.29
N PRO A 80 2.62 2.66 -9.24
CA PRO A 80 1.24 2.19 -9.19
C PRO A 80 0.33 3.01 -10.11
N VAL A 81 -0.75 2.40 -10.60
CA VAL A 81 -1.81 3.14 -11.30
C VAL A 81 -2.83 3.58 -10.24
N ILE A 82 -2.89 4.89 -9.97
CA ILE A 82 -3.70 5.45 -8.88
C ILE A 82 -4.90 6.24 -9.46
N PRO A 83 -6.15 5.90 -9.10
CA PRO A 83 -7.34 6.62 -9.53
C PRO A 83 -7.28 8.12 -9.23
N SER A 84 -7.82 8.95 -10.11
CA SER A 84 -7.65 10.41 -10.01
C SER A 84 -8.36 11.01 -8.80
N LEU A 85 -9.44 10.40 -8.33
CA LEU A 85 -10.22 10.83 -7.17
C LEU A 85 -9.71 10.26 -5.83
N THR A 86 -8.54 9.63 -5.83
CA THR A 86 -7.91 9.09 -4.61
C THR A 86 -7.70 10.21 -3.57
N LYS A 87 -8.37 10.06 -2.42
CA LYS A 87 -8.28 11.02 -1.29
C LYS A 87 -7.16 10.67 -0.31
N THR A 88 -6.76 9.40 -0.24
CA THR A 88 -5.74 8.89 0.66
C THR A 88 -4.94 7.80 -0.03
N THR A 89 -3.60 7.88 0.03
CA THR A 89 -2.68 6.83 -0.41
C THR A 89 -2.00 6.23 0.82
N ILE A 90 -2.05 4.90 0.94
CA ILE A 90 -1.39 4.16 2.02
C ILE A 90 -0.16 3.45 1.46
N GLY A 91 1.02 3.87 1.90
CA GLY A 91 2.28 3.18 1.60
C GLY A 91 2.54 2.11 2.65
N LEU A 92 2.80 0.87 2.22
CA LEU A 92 3.04 -0.26 3.13
C LEU A 92 4.52 -0.65 3.15
N VAL A 93 5.09 -0.79 4.35
CA VAL A 93 6.42 -1.37 4.58
C VAL A 93 6.36 -2.34 5.76
N ASN A 94 7.19 -3.39 5.72
CA ASN A 94 7.43 -4.21 6.90
C ASN A 94 8.73 -3.76 7.58
N LEU A 95 8.65 -3.40 8.86
CA LEU A 95 9.78 -2.92 9.65
C LEU A 95 10.87 -3.98 9.83
N GLN A 96 10.56 -5.27 9.68
CA GLN A 96 11.56 -6.35 9.64
C GLN A 96 12.67 -6.12 8.60
N MET A 97 12.41 -5.26 7.61
CA MET A 97 13.45 -4.84 6.68
C MET A 97 14.60 -4.10 7.38
N LEU A 98 14.37 -3.40 8.48
CA LEU A 98 15.41 -2.73 9.27
C LEU A 98 16.35 -3.77 9.89
N GLY A 99 17.63 -3.75 9.48
CA GLY A 99 18.60 -4.76 9.88
C GLY A 99 18.62 -6.02 9.01
N ALA A 100 17.72 -6.15 8.04
CA ALA A 100 17.75 -7.20 7.03
C ALA A 100 18.61 -6.78 5.82
N PRO A 101 19.21 -7.74 5.09
CA PRO A 101 19.94 -7.46 3.86
C PRO A 101 19.01 -7.08 2.71
N LEU A 102 19.48 -6.24 1.79
CA LEU A 102 18.84 -6.05 0.49
C LEU A 102 18.99 -7.33 -0.36
N ASP A 103 17.90 -8.08 -0.52
CA ASP A 103 17.88 -9.31 -1.30
C ASP A 103 16.54 -9.53 -2.03
N ASP A 104 16.52 -10.49 -2.95
CA ASP A 104 15.33 -10.86 -3.71
C ASP A 104 14.29 -11.63 -2.89
N GLU A 105 14.59 -12.05 -1.65
CA GLU A 105 13.59 -12.68 -0.80
C GLU A 105 12.65 -11.63 -0.21
N HIS A 106 13.22 -10.51 0.25
CA HIS A 106 12.52 -9.48 1.00
C HIS A 106 12.16 -8.23 0.17
N VAL A 107 12.82 -8.01 -0.97
CA VAL A 107 12.67 -6.77 -1.76
C VAL A 107 12.07 -7.01 -3.15
N HIS A 108 11.01 -6.28 -3.49
CA HIS A 108 10.42 -6.28 -4.82
C HIS A 108 11.04 -5.19 -5.70
N ASN A 109 11.41 -5.55 -6.94
CA ASN A 109 12.19 -4.70 -7.86
C ASN A 109 13.50 -4.21 -7.22
N ILE A 110 14.36 -5.15 -6.80
CA ILE A 110 15.59 -4.84 -6.05
C ILE A 110 16.49 -3.83 -6.76
N GLU A 111 16.64 -3.93 -8.07
CA GLU A 111 17.45 -2.99 -8.87
C GLU A 111 17.00 -1.52 -8.68
N LEU A 112 15.69 -1.28 -8.63
CA LEU A 112 15.14 0.05 -8.39
C LEU A 112 15.37 0.52 -6.95
N VAL A 113 15.31 -0.40 -5.98
CA VAL A 113 15.63 -0.08 -4.58
C VAL A 113 17.10 0.29 -4.44
N GLN A 114 18.02 -0.50 -5.03
CA GLN A 114 19.45 -0.22 -5.05
C GLN A 114 19.76 1.15 -5.66
N ASP A 115 19.06 1.49 -6.76
CA ASP A 115 19.19 2.80 -7.40
C ASP A 115 18.76 3.96 -6.50
N ILE A 116 17.75 3.76 -5.65
CA ILE A 116 17.28 4.79 -4.73
C ILE A 116 18.21 4.94 -3.54
N VAL A 117 18.58 3.83 -2.89
CA VAL A 117 19.38 3.86 -1.65
C VAL A 117 20.89 3.89 -1.90
N LYS A 118 21.32 3.74 -3.16
CA LYS A 118 22.72 3.73 -3.62
C LYS A 118 23.58 2.69 -2.87
N ARG A 119 23.06 1.47 -2.75
CA ARG A 119 23.75 0.34 -2.10
C ARG A 119 23.58 -0.94 -2.91
N ASP A 120 24.53 -1.85 -2.73
CA ASP A 120 24.54 -3.15 -3.38
C ASP A 120 23.69 -4.18 -2.64
N MET A 121 23.34 -5.28 -3.33
CA MET A 121 22.73 -6.45 -2.69
C MET A 121 23.55 -6.93 -1.50
N GLY A 122 22.87 -7.41 -0.46
CA GLY A 122 23.48 -7.82 0.81
C GLY A 122 23.80 -6.66 1.76
N ALA A 123 23.69 -5.40 1.33
CA ALA A 123 23.80 -4.27 2.25
C ALA A 123 22.68 -4.32 3.28
N ILE A 124 23.03 -4.10 4.56
CA ILE A 124 22.05 -4.07 5.64
C ILE A 124 21.25 -2.78 5.56
N VAL A 125 19.92 -2.91 5.53
CA VAL A 125 19.02 -1.76 5.48
C VAL A 125 19.04 -1.03 6.81
N THR A 126 19.46 0.23 6.73
CA THR A 126 19.49 1.16 7.86
C THR A 126 18.19 1.98 7.93
N PRO A 127 17.87 2.58 9.08
CA PRO A 127 16.79 3.57 9.20
C PRO A 127 16.82 4.64 8.10
N ARG A 128 18.01 5.19 7.83
CA ARG A 128 18.19 6.19 6.78
C ARG A 128 17.86 5.66 5.39
N MET A 129 18.30 4.46 5.04
CA MET A 129 18.00 3.86 3.73
C MET A 129 16.50 3.62 3.54
N LEU A 130 15.81 3.13 4.57
CA LEU A 130 14.36 2.94 4.51
C LEU A 130 13.64 4.28 4.35
N ALA A 131 14.06 5.33 5.08
CA ALA A 131 13.53 6.67 4.94
C ALA A 131 13.76 7.26 3.54
N ASP A 132 14.98 7.13 3.00
CA ASP A 132 15.30 7.57 1.64
C ASP A 132 14.36 6.89 0.63
N LEU A 133 14.09 5.59 0.77
CA LEU A 133 13.14 4.89 -0.11
C LEU A 133 11.68 5.34 0.07
N VAL A 134 11.24 5.60 1.30
CA VAL A 134 9.87 6.09 1.55
C VAL A 134 9.66 7.48 0.92
N LEU A 135 10.65 8.36 1.05
CA LEU A 135 10.55 9.77 0.65
C LEU A 135 10.98 10.04 -0.79
N HIS A 136 11.68 9.10 -1.44
CA HIS A 136 12.15 9.31 -2.80
C HIS A 136 10.99 9.49 -3.79
N LYS A 137 11.20 10.35 -4.80
CA LYS A 137 10.21 10.61 -5.88
C LYS A 137 9.80 9.36 -6.66
N GLN A 138 10.68 8.36 -6.73
CA GLN A 138 10.44 7.05 -7.34
C GLN A 138 10.30 5.94 -6.28
N GLY A 139 10.09 6.34 -5.03
CA GLY A 139 9.99 5.47 -3.88
C GLY A 139 8.55 5.03 -3.59
N LEU A 140 8.30 4.72 -2.33
CA LEU A 140 7.03 4.12 -1.88
C LEU A 140 5.79 4.92 -2.28
N PHE A 141 5.88 6.26 -2.25
CA PHE A 141 4.78 7.16 -2.54
C PHE A 141 4.81 7.70 -3.99
N GLN A 142 5.49 7.02 -4.92
CA GLN A 142 5.47 7.39 -6.33
C GLN A 142 4.01 7.48 -6.85
N TYR A 143 3.70 8.59 -7.53
CA TYR A 143 2.36 8.92 -8.06
C TYR A 143 1.22 9.05 -7.05
N SER A 144 1.52 8.98 -5.74
CA SER A 144 0.52 9.11 -4.67
C SER A 144 -0.35 10.37 -4.84
N LYS A 145 -1.62 10.22 -4.43
CA LYS A 145 -2.62 11.28 -4.46
C LYS A 145 -3.28 11.43 -3.10
N GLY A 146 -3.67 12.65 -2.79
CA GLY A 146 -4.33 12.99 -1.53
C GLY A 146 -3.40 12.81 -0.32
N LYS A 147 -4.01 12.50 0.82
CA LYS A 147 -3.32 12.31 2.10
C LYS A 147 -2.40 11.10 2.04
N LYS A 148 -1.15 11.22 2.51
CA LYS A 148 -0.22 10.10 2.60
C LYS A 148 -0.23 9.50 3.99
N ILE A 149 -0.40 8.19 4.09
CA ILE A 149 -0.28 7.43 5.34
C ILE A 149 0.79 6.37 5.12
N LEU A 150 1.78 6.33 6.00
CA LEU A 150 2.74 5.23 6.03
C LEU A 150 2.23 4.17 7.01
N PHE A 151 2.01 2.96 6.52
CA PHE A 151 1.63 1.81 7.33
C PHE A 151 2.82 0.87 7.47
N CYS A 152 3.24 0.65 8.70
CA CYS A 152 4.39 -0.14 9.07
C CYS A 152 3.94 -1.40 9.82
N THR A 153 4.19 -2.58 9.25
CA THR A 153 3.96 -3.88 9.91
C THR A 153 5.21 -4.40 10.60
N GLY A 154 5.08 -5.44 11.42
CA GLY A 154 6.22 -6.06 12.13
C GLY A 154 6.82 -5.17 13.23
N TYR A 155 6.04 -4.27 13.81
CA TYR A 155 6.50 -3.32 14.84
C TYR A 155 7.16 -4.00 16.05
N GLU A 156 6.64 -5.16 16.46
CA GLU A 156 7.13 -5.97 17.58
C GLU A 156 8.47 -6.68 17.31
N THR A 157 8.89 -6.75 16.05
CA THR A 157 10.04 -7.56 15.62
C THR A 157 11.36 -6.81 15.61
N VAL A 158 11.32 -5.48 15.73
CA VAL A 158 12.49 -4.60 15.65
C VAL A 158 12.62 -3.80 16.94
N GLN A 159 13.86 -3.55 17.36
CA GLN A 159 14.11 -2.74 18.56
C GLN A 159 13.57 -1.32 18.39
N HIS A 160 12.83 -0.83 19.38
CA HIS A 160 12.16 0.48 19.33
C HIS A 160 13.11 1.62 18.95
N ARG A 161 14.36 1.61 19.44
CA ARG A 161 15.36 2.63 19.11
C ARG A 161 15.65 2.74 17.61
N ILE A 162 15.65 1.63 16.88
CA ILE A 162 15.89 1.61 15.43
C ILE A 162 14.67 2.17 14.69
N ILE A 163 13.47 1.87 15.19
CA ILE A 163 12.21 2.38 14.65
C ILE A 163 12.09 3.89 14.90
N ASP A 164 12.46 4.36 16.10
CA ASP A 164 12.45 5.78 16.44
C ASP A 164 13.44 6.56 15.54
N ASP A 165 14.65 6.04 15.30
CA ASP A 165 15.63 6.62 14.36
C ASP A 165 15.08 6.69 12.92
N PHE A 166 14.31 5.68 12.50
CA PHE A 166 13.64 5.70 11.20
C PHE A 166 12.55 6.78 11.14
N ILE A 167 11.72 6.89 12.19
CA ILE A 167 10.65 7.88 12.28
C ILE A 167 11.22 9.30 12.27
N ASP A 168 12.33 9.55 12.97
CA ASP A 168 12.99 10.86 13.03
C ASP A 168 13.40 11.37 11.63
N HIS A 169 13.64 10.47 10.67
CA HIS A 169 13.95 10.84 9.29
C HIS A 169 12.72 11.20 8.43
N ILE A 170 11.51 10.81 8.83
CA ILE A 170 10.30 10.95 8.00
C ILE A 170 9.19 11.77 8.66
N VAL A 171 9.27 12.05 9.96
CA VAL A 171 8.19 12.71 10.71
C VAL A 171 7.88 14.13 10.24
N ASP A 172 8.89 14.83 9.70
CA ASP A 172 8.77 16.19 9.15
C ASP A 172 8.53 16.21 7.62
N SER A 173 8.12 15.08 7.04
CA SER A 173 7.80 14.97 5.61
C SER A 173 6.32 15.28 5.31
N ASP A 174 5.89 15.14 4.06
CA ASP A 174 4.49 15.31 3.64
C ASP A 174 3.59 14.10 3.95
N ILE A 175 4.11 13.11 4.68
CA ILE A 175 3.32 12.04 5.28
C ILE A 175 2.48 12.64 6.40
N SER A 176 1.20 12.28 6.47
CA SER A 176 0.29 12.83 7.49
C SER A 176 0.21 11.95 8.74
N ASP A 177 0.25 10.63 8.56
CA ASP A 177 0.23 9.68 9.68
C ASP A 177 1.19 8.52 9.41
N ILE A 178 1.87 8.08 10.47
CA ILE A 178 2.63 6.84 10.52
C ILE A 178 1.89 5.88 11.46
N ILE A 179 1.48 4.74 10.93
CA ILE A 179 0.77 3.69 11.66
C ILE A 179 1.75 2.55 11.92
N LEU A 180 1.98 2.25 13.19
CA LEU A 180 2.82 1.13 13.63
C LEU A 180 1.91 0.00 14.10
N ALA A 181 2.02 -1.15 13.43
CA ALA A 181 1.20 -2.31 13.70
C ALA A 181 2.05 -3.55 13.96
N ASP A 182 1.60 -4.33 14.95
CA ASP A 182 2.16 -5.64 15.21
C ASP A 182 1.68 -6.64 14.16
N GLY A 183 2.50 -7.66 13.92
CA GLY A 183 2.16 -8.82 13.11
C GLY A 183 2.45 -8.65 11.63
N TYR A 184 2.53 -9.80 10.96
CA TYR A 184 2.64 -9.94 9.52
C TYR A 184 1.75 -11.10 9.06
N LYS A 185 1.05 -10.94 7.93
CA LYS A 185 0.09 -11.91 7.35
C LYS A 185 -1.22 -12.07 8.15
N ALA A 186 -1.31 -13.11 9.00
CA ALA A 186 -2.59 -13.61 9.52
C ALA A 186 -3.16 -12.77 10.68
N SER A 187 -2.37 -11.85 11.22
CA SER A 187 -2.74 -10.94 12.31
C SER A 187 -2.07 -9.60 12.09
N CYS A 188 -2.84 -8.53 12.24
CA CYS A 188 -2.34 -7.16 12.21
C CYS A 188 -3.07 -6.36 13.27
N GLU A 189 -2.35 -5.80 14.24
CA GLU A 189 -2.92 -5.01 15.33
C GLU A 189 -2.22 -3.65 15.42
N ILE A 190 -2.97 -2.56 15.23
CA ILE A 190 -2.42 -1.22 15.34
C ILE A 190 -2.03 -0.95 16.79
N ARG A 191 -0.75 -0.66 17.03
CA ARG A 191 -0.21 -0.33 18.35
C ARG A 191 -0.09 1.15 18.59
N ARG A 192 0.33 1.90 17.56
CA ARG A 192 0.62 3.32 17.70
C ARG A 192 0.31 4.05 16.39
N ILE A 193 -0.27 5.23 16.53
CA ILE A 193 -0.49 6.16 15.43
C ILE A 193 0.29 7.42 15.78
N ILE A 194 1.12 7.88 14.85
CA ILE A 194 1.92 9.09 14.97
C ILE A 194 1.40 10.06 13.93
N GLN A 195 0.88 11.20 14.38
CA GLN A 195 0.49 12.30 13.51
C GLN A 195 1.75 13.11 13.16
N CYS A 196 2.08 13.16 11.88
CA CYS A 196 3.14 13.99 11.35
C CYS A 196 2.66 15.44 11.25
N ARG A 197 3.60 16.38 11.27
CA ARG A 197 3.31 17.82 11.36
C ARG A 197 3.15 18.47 9.99
#